data_AF-A0A0D2GHH2-F1
#
_entry.id   AF-A0A0D2GHH2-F1
#
_cell.length_a   1.000
_cell.length_b   1.000
_cell.length_c   1.000
_cell.angle_alpha   90.00
_cell.angle_beta   90.00
_cell.angle_gamma   90.00
#
_symmetry.space_group_name_H-M   'P 1'
#
loop_
_entity.id
_entity.type
_entity.pdbx_description
1 polymer ?
#
loop_
_entity_poly.entity_id
_entity_poly.type
_entity_poly.pdbx_seq_one_letter_code
_entity_poly.pdbx_strand_id
1 'polypeptide(L)'
;MPREVDISNIEQHFILQALEQGVRLDGRPLDHFRNLDLQFGDEYGTVTARLGKTRVHVQISAEVTKPLEDRKFDGIFTIVTELSPIASPAYEVGRQTEQEVILSRTLEKAIRRSRAIDTESLCIIAGAKCWSIRADVHVLDSDGGLVDCACIAIVAALRHFRRPDVSVDGETVTIYTMAERVPVPLSIMHHPVCTTFSFYHGGETVLLDATRSEEQVRDSSVTFTVNDFELCQVSKMGGSSIDALVLLKCINTALSKGKEINEIVAKKLAEDTTKRDVGGLIAELRAENER
;
A
#
# COMPACT_ATOMS: atom_id res chain seq x y z
N MET A 1 -11.76 -6.98 -26.48
CA MET A 1 -11.06 -6.62 -25.22
C MET A 1 -11.01 -7.87 -24.38
N PRO A 2 -9.84 -8.24 -23.85
CA PRO A 2 -9.76 -9.24 -22.79
C PRO A 2 -10.73 -8.82 -21.70
N ARG A 3 -11.66 -9.71 -21.36
CA ARG A 3 -12.54 -9.54 -20.21
C ARG A 3 -12.06 -10.50 -19.15
N GLU A 4 -12.26 -10.09 -17.91
CA GLU A 4 -12.07 -11.00 -16.81
C GLU A 4 -13.02 -12.19 -16.97
N VAL A 5 -12.57 -13.38 -16.55
CA VAL A 5 -13.42 -14.56 -16.57
C VAL A 5 -14.46 -14.39 -15.49
N ASP A 6 -15.71 -14.20 -15.91
CA ASP A 6 -16.87 -14.20 -15.03
C ASP A 6 -17.08 -15.61 -14.46
N ILE A 7 -17.38 -15.69 -13.16
CA ILE A 7 -17.75 -16.95 -12.53
C ILE A 7 -19.12 -17.44 -13.03
N SER A 8 -19.34 -18.75 -13.02
CA SER A 8 -20.58 -19.35 -13.53
C SER A 8 -21.80 -18.93 -12.71
N ASN A 9 -22.99 -18.90 -13.33
CA ASN A 9 -24.23 -18.60 -12.59
C ASN A 9 -24.40 -19.50 -11.36
N ILE A 10 -24.06 -20.80 -11.45
CA ILE A 10 -24.16 -21.74 -10.32
C ILE A 10 -23.24 -21.30 -9.17
N GLU A 11 -22.01 -20.92 -9.49
CA GLU A 11 -21.04 -20.42 -8.51
C GLU A 11 -21.49 -19.10 -7.88
N GLN A 12 -22.03 -18.17 -8.68
CA GLN A 12 -22.59 -16.92 -8.17
C GLN A 12 -23.70 -17.17 -7.14
N HIS A 13 -24.69 -18.01 -7.49
CA HIS A 13 -25.79 -18.34 -6.59
C HIS A 13 -25.29 -19.05 -5.33
N PHE A 14 -24.30 -19.93 -5.46
CA PHE A 14 -23.71 -20.63 -4.31
C PHE A 14 -23.00 -19.66 -3.35
N ILE A 15 -22.23 -18.71 -3.86
CA ILE A 15 -21.55 -17.68 -3.03
C ILE A 15 -22.58 -16.81 -2.33
N LEU A 16 -23.59 -16.32 -3.04
CA LEU A 16 -24.63 -15.47 -2.47
C LEU A 16 -25.41 -16.20 -1.36
N GLN A 17 -25.78 -17.47 -1.57
CA GLN A 17 -26.42 -18.29 -0.55
C GLN A 17 -25.51 -18.55 0.66
N ALA A 18 -24.23 -18.85 0.44
CA ALA A 18 -23.28 -19.06 1.53
C ALA A 18 -23.11 -17.80 2.38
N LEU A 19 -23.01 -16.63 1.74
CA LEU A 19 -22.90 -15.33 2.40
C LEU A 19 -24.17 -14.96 3.18
N GLU A 20 -25.35 -15.31 2.67
CA GLU A 20 -26.63 -15.14 3.39
C GLU A 20 -26.65 -15.95 4.69
N GLN A 21 -26.00 -17.12 4.71
CA GLN A 21 -25.80 -17.95 5.90
C GLN A 21 -24.59 -17.52 6.77
N GLY A 22 -23.90 -16.44 6.40
CA GLY A 22 -22.72 -15.93 7.12
C GLY A 22 -21.47 -16.79 6.97
N VAL A 23 -21.38 -17.61 5.91
CA VAL A 23 -20.26 -18.52 5.66
C VAL A 23 -19.49 -18.08 4.41
N ARG A 24 -18.16 -18.00 4.52
CA ARG A 24 -17.27 -17.77 3.39
C ARG A 24 -16.76 -19.09 2.82
N LEU A 25 -16.45 -19.11 1.52
CA LEU A 25 -15.91 -20.29 0.83
C LEU A 25 -14.58 -20.79 1.42
N ASP A 26 -13.78 -19.88 1.95
CA ASP A 26 -12.48 -20.18 2.57
C ASP A 26 -12.57 -20.37 4.10
N GLY A 27 -13.78 -20.34 4.67
CA GLY A 27 -14.05 -20.56 6.10
C GLY A 27 -13.66 -19.41 7.01
N ARG A 28 -13.23 -18.25 6.48
CA ARG A 28 -12.94 -17.09 7.32
C ARG A 28 -14.21 -16.45 7.88
N PRO A 29 -14.13 -15.78 9.05
CA PRO A 29 -15.15 -14.83 9.48
C PRO A 29 -15.33 -13.67 8.49
N LEU A 30 -16.50 -13.01 8.55
CA LEU A 30 -16.85 -11.92 7.64
C LEU A 30 -15.98 -10.67 7.83
N ASP A 31 -15.41 -10.46 9.01
CA ASP A 31 -14.64 -9.28 9.42
C ASP A 31 -13.12 -9.56 9.49
N HIS A 32 -12.65 -10.64 8.86
CA HIS A 32 -11.25 -11.07 8.89
C HIS A 32 -10.57 -10.92 7.54
N PHE A 33 -9.35 -10.36 7.56
CA PHE A 33 -8.43 -10.38 6.42
C PHE A 33 -7.91 -11.80 6.13
N ARG A 34 -7.48 -12.02 4.89
CA ARG A 34 -6.63 -13.17 4.51
C ARG A 34 -5.29 -13.05 5.20
N ASN A 35 -4.55 -14.16 5.23
CA ASN A 35 -3.19 -14.15 5.73
C ASN A 35 -2.34 -13.12 4.97
N LEU A 36 -1.78 -12.16 5.70
CA LEU A 36 -0.86 -11.15 5.19
C LEU A 36 0.58 -11.61 5.44
N ASP A 37 1.32 -11.80 4.35
CA ASP A 37 2.76 -12.05 4.38
C ASP A 37 3.50 -10.92 3.65
N LEU A 38 4.64 -10.52 4.22
CA LEU A 38 5.50 -9.47 3.68
C LEU A 38 6.91 -10.03 3.56
N GLN A 39 7.46 -9.92 2.35
CA GLN A 39 8.81 -10.35 2.03
C GLN A 39 9.60 -9.14 1.55
N PHE A 40 10.69 -8.83 2.24
CA PHE A 40 11.60 -7.76 1.86
C PHE A 40 12.66 -8.33 0.92
N GLY A 41 12.94 -7.62 -0.18
CA GLY A 41 14.01 -7.99 -1.12
C GLY A 41 15.39 -7.60 -0.57
N ASP A 42 16.45 -7.94 -1.30
CA ASP A 42 17.82 -7.65 -0.86
C ASP A 42 18.10 -6.14 -0.76
N GLU A 43 17.52 -5.34 -1.65
CA GLU A 43 17.63 -3.89 -1.64
C GLU A 43 16.60 -3.22 -0.71
N TYR A 44 17.00 -2.12 -0.07
CA TYR A 44 16.08 -1.31 0.71
C TYR A 44 14.97 -0.72 -0.17
N GLY A 45 13.73 -0.82 0.29
CA GLY A 45 12.54 -0.37 -0.44
C GLY A 45 11.91 -1.41 -1.37
N THR A 46 12.50 -2.60 -1.51
CA THR A 46 11.88 -3.72 -2.23
C THR A 46 10.98 -4.52 -1.30
N VAL A 47 9.68 -4.63 -1.61
CA VAL A 47 8.72 -5.43 -0.84
C VAL A 47 7.78 -6.20 -1.75
N THR A 48 7.59 -7.48 -1.47
CA THR A 48 6.51 -8.29 -2.03
C THR A 48 5.50 -8.58 -0.93
N ALA A 49 4.31 -8.02 -1.05
CA ALA A 49 3.19 -8.29 -0.18
C ALA A 49 2.30 -9.39 -0.77
N ARG A 50 1.80 -10.25 0.10
CA ARG A 50 0.84 -11.30 -0.25
C ARG A 50 -0.33 -11.25 0.72
N LEU A 51 -1.53 -11.02 0.18
CA LEU A 51 -2.79 -11.07 0.92
C LEU A 51 -3.61 -12.25 0.39
N GLY A 52 -3.45 -13.41 1.02
CA GLY A 52 -3.95 -14.67 0.47
C GLY A 52 -3.28 -15.03 -0.86
N LYS A 53 -3.99 -14.92 -1.98
CA LYS A 53 -3.42 -15.14 -3.32
C LYS A 53 -3.04 -13.83 -4.02
N THR A 54 -3.63 -12.70 -3.63
CA THR A 54 -3.26 -11.39 -4.18
C THR A 54 -1.80 -11.08 -3.85
N ARG A 55 -1.00 -10.75 -4.86
CA ARG A 55 0.43 -10.47 -4.73
C ARG A 55 0.78 -9.16 -5.41
N VAL A 56 1.43 -8.29 -4.66
CA VAL A 56 1.88 -6.97 -5.13
C VAL A 56 3.35 -6.81 -4.79
N HIS A 57 4.14 -6.43 -5.77
CA HIS A 57 5.54 -6.06 -5.61
C HIS A 57 5.68 -4.55 -5.69
N VAL A 58 6.42 -3.96 -4.75
CA VAL A 58 6.71 -2.53 -4.72
C VAL A 58 8.22 -2.32 -4.65
N GLN A 59 8.70 -1.41 -5.50
CA GLN A 59 10.08 -0.91 -5.46
C GLN A 59 10.05 0.60 -5.21
N ILE A 60 10.83 1.06 -4.24
CA ILE A 60 11.03 2.50 -4.01
C ILE A 60 12.37 2.92 -4.61
N SER A 61 12.37 4.02 -5.36
CA SER A 61 13.57 4.66 -5.89
C SER A 61 13.64 6.12 -5.45
N ALA A 62 14.85 6.68 -5.43
CA ALA A 62 15.11 8.07 -5.08
C ALA A 62 16.08 8.70 -6.08
N GLU A 63 15.74 9.88 -6.59
CA GLU A 63 16.59 10.69 -7.46
C GLU A 63 16.63 12.15 -6.98
N VAL A 64 17.72 12.86 -7.25
CA VAL A 64 17.80 14.30 -6.97
C VAL A 64 17.29 15.07 -8.18
N THR A 65 16.28 15.90 -7.98
CA THR A 65 15.66 16.71 -9.03
C THR A 65 15.38 18.13 -8.54
N LYS A 66 14.84 18.99 -9.41
CA LYS A 66 14.37 20.33 -9.05
C LYS A 66 12.98 20.23 -8.43
N PRO A 67 12.71 20.90 -7.29
CA PRO A 67 11.37 20.97 -6.72
C PRO A 67 10.40 21.71 -7.64
N LEU A 68 9.10 21.50 -7.40
CA LEU A 68 8.04 22.21 -8.13
C LEU A 68 8.10 23.72 -7.83
N GLU A 69 7.76 24.55 -8.83
CA GLU A 69 7.90 26.01 -8.70
C GLU A 69 6.96 26.61 -7.64
N ASP A 70 5.80 26.00 -7.44
CA ASP A 70 4.82 26.36 -6.42
C ASP A 70 5.20 25.84 -5.03
N ARG A 71 6.11 24.86 -4.94
CA ARG A 71 6.53 24.20 -3.69
C ARG A 71 8.03 24.03 -3.62
N LYS A 72 8.73 25.16 -3.49
CA LYS A 72 10.20 25.22 -3.50
C LYS A 72 10.87 24.51 -2.31
N PHE A 73 10.13 24.24 -1.24
CA PHE A 73 10.62 23.63 -0.01
C PHE A 73 10.21 22.15 0.15
N ASP A 74 9.56 21.58 -0.86
CA ASP A 74 9.08 20.20 -0.82
C ASP A 74 9.89 19.33 -1.80
N GLY A 75 10.17 18.10 -1.39
CA GLY A 75 10.47 17.02 -2.33
C GLY A 75 9.24 16.47 -3.03
N ILE A 76 9.47 15.56 -3.96
CA ILE A 76 8.43 15.00 -4.82
C ILE A 76 8.19 13.55 -4.39
N PHE A 77 6.92 13.16 -4.30
CA PHE A 77 6.54 11.76 -4.12
C PHE A 77 5.53 11.33 -5.18
N THR A 78 5.88 10.29 -5.94
CA THR A 78 5.07 9.76 -7.03
C THR A 78 4.79 8.28 -6.83
N ILE A 79 3.57 7.85 -7.12
CA ILE A 79 3.17 6.44 -7.12
C ILE A 79 2.83 6.10 -8.56
N VAL A 80 3.47 5.06 -9.10
CA VAL A 80 3.18 4.50 -10.42
C VAL A 80 2.68 3.08 -10.21
N THR A 81 1.51 2.79 -10.73
CA THR A 81 0.89 1.47 -10.66
C THR A 81 0.85 0.86 -12.04
N GLU A 82 1.24 -0.41 -12.16
CA GLU A 82 1.20 -1.16 -13.40
C GLU A 82 0.37 -2.44 -13.21
N LEU A 83 -0.67 -2.61 -14.03
CA LEU A 83 -1.39 -3.87 -14.17
C LEU A 83 -0.92 -4.56 -15.44
N SER A 84 -0.38 -5.77 -15.31
CA SER A 84 0.15 -6.54 -16.43
C SER A 84 -0.59 -7.88 -16.58
N PRO A 85 -0.49 -8.55 -17.75
CA PRO A 85 -1.08 -9.88 -17.96
C PRO A 85 -0.62 -10.95 -16.96
N ILE A 86 0.47 -10.72 -16.23
CA ILE A 86 0.95 -11.59 -15.14
C ILE A 86 -0.08 -11.62 -14.00
N ALA A 87 -0.68 -10.47 -13.67
CA ALA A 87 -1.66 -10.38 -12.59
C ALA A 87 -3.04 -10.95 -12.96
N SER A 88 -3.45 -10.78 -14.21
CA SER A 88 -4.70 -11.32 -14.74
C SER A 88 -4.67 -11.27 -16.27
N PRO A 89 -5.21 -12.30 -16.97
CA PRO A 89 -5.38 -12.28 -18.42
C PRO A 89 -6.26 -11.11 -18.93
N ALA A 90 -6.99 -10.44 -18.04
CA ALA A 90 -7.82 -9.28 -18.37
C ALA A 90 -7.01 -7.99 -18.62
N TYR A 91 -5.77 -7.92 -18.14
CA TYR A 91 -4.93 -6.71 -18.27
C TYR A 91 -4.11 -6.73 -19.57
N GLU A 92 -3.91 -5.56 -20.17
CA GLU A 92 -3.10 -5.36 -21.38
C GLU A 92 -1.88 -4.51 -21.04
N VAL A 93 -0.70 -4.87 -21.57
CA VAL A 93 0.53 -4.09 -21.35
C VAL A 93 0.42 -2.71 -22.02
N GLY A 94 0.77 -1.65 -21.27
CA GLY A 94 0.86 -0.28 -21.80
C GLY A 94 -0.48 0.43 -22.01
N ARG A 95 -1.61 -0.24 -21.74
CA ARG A 95 -2.93 0.37 -21.81
C ARG A 95 -3.55 0.44 -20.43
N GLN A 96 -3.77 1.67 -19.94
CA GLN A 96 -4.42 1.88 -18.67
C GLN A 96 -5.87 1.42 -18.70
N THR A 97 -6.18 0.44 -17.87
CA THR A 97 -7.56 -0.02 -17.64
C THR A 97 -8.28 0.89 -16.65
N GLU A 98 -9.62 0.85 -16.62
CA GLU A 98 -10.39 1.61 -15.62
C GLU A 98 -9.97 1.21 -14.19
N GLN A 99 -9.77 -0.08 -13.95
CA GLN A 99 -9.33 -0.62 -12.67
C GLN A 99 -7.95 -0.09 -12.26
N GLU A 100 -7.00 0.01 -13.19
CA GLU A 100 -5.68 0.60 -12.94
C GLU A 100 -5.77 2.08 -12.56
N VAL A 101 -6.60 2.86 -13.28
CA VAL A 101 -6.82 4.28 -12.98
C VAL A 101 -7.44 4.45 -11.59
N ILE A 102 -8.41 3.60 -11.24
CA ILE A 102 -9.06 3.59 -9.92
C ILE A 102 -8.04 3.25 -8.83
N LEU A 103 -7.23 2.20 -9.02
CA LEU A 103 -6.18 1.79 -8.10
C LEU A 103 -5.18 2.93 -7.86
N SER A 104 -4.63 3.49 -8.95
CA SER A 104 -3.67 4.59 -8.91
C SER A 104 -4.20 5.78 -8.12
N ARG A 105 -5.42 6.25 -8.44
CA ARG A 105 -6.05 7.39 -7.75
C ARG A 105 -6.33 7.11 -6.28
N THR A 106 -6.72 5.87 -5.95
CA THR A 106 -7.02 5.49 -4.57
C THR A 106 -5.75 5.47 -3.73
N LEU A 107 -4.66 4.90 -4.24
CA LEU A 107 -3.35 4.89 -3.55
C LEU A 107 -2.75 6.31 -3.43
N GLU A 108 -2.88 7.12 -4.48
CA GLU A 108 -2.45 8.52 -4.47
C GLU A 108 -3.18 9.33 -3.39
N LYS A 109 -4.50 9.14 -3.23
CA LYS A 109 -5.26 9.80 -2.17
C LYS A 109 -4.93 9.22 -0.79
N ALA A 110 -4.79 7.89 -0.68
CA ALA A 110 -4.53 7.20 0.58
C ALA A 110 -3.16 7.53 1.18
N ILE A 111 -2.12 7.71 0.37
CA ILE A 111 -0.73 7.85 0.85
C ILE A 111 -0.21 9.27 0.63
N ARG A 112 -0.33 9.83 -0.58
CA ARG A 112 0.22 11.16 -0.89
C ARG A 112 -0.66 12.27 -0.32
N ARG A 113 -1.96 12.23 -0.55
CA ARG A 113 -2.86 13.31 -0.07
C ARG A 113 -3.09 13.28 1.44
N SER A 114 -2.96 12.11 2.07
CA SER A 114 -2.96 11.99 3.53
C SER A 114 -1.66 12.52 4.18
N ARG A 115 -0.64 12.89 3.38
CA ARG A 115 0.67 13.38 3.86
C ARG A 115 1.39 12.36 4.76
N ALA A 116 1.37 11.08 4.35
CA ALA A 116 2.06 10.03 5.09
C ALA A 116 3.59 10.23 5.12
N ILE A 117 4.17 10.79 4.06
CA ILE A 117 5.58 11.15 3.97
C ILE A 117 5.71 12.67 4.21
N ASP A 118 6.66 13.06 5.05
CA ASP A 118 7.05 14.45 5.21
C ASP A 118 7.89 14.89 4.00
N THR A 119 7.23 15.55 3.05
CA THR A 119 7.87 16.05 1.82
C THR A 119 8.84 17.20 2.07
N GLU A 120 8.71 17.94 3.17
CA GLU A 120 9.65 19.03 3.49
C GLU A 120 11.04 18.45 3.84
N SER A 121 11.07 17.31 4.55
CA SER A 121 12.32 16.58 4.86
C SER A 121 13.10 16.07 3.65
N LEU A 122 12.46 16.06 2.48
CA LEU A 122 13.05 15.64 1.21
C LEU A 122 13.72 16.81 0.46
N CYS A 123 13.54 18.05 0.90
CA CYS A 123 14.23 19.20 0.30
C CYS A 123 15.71 19.23 0.71
N ILE A 124 16.60 19.48 -0.26
CA ILE A 124 18.05 19.60 -0.04
C ILE A 124 18.47 21.07 -0.09
N ILE A 125 18.12 21.75 -1.19
CA ILE A 125 18.32 23.19 -1.40
C ILE A 125 17.02 23.76 -1.96
N ALA A 126 16.41 24.68 -1.23
CA ALA A 126 15.12 25.26 -1.59
C ALA A 126 15.14 25.85 -3.01
N GLY A 127 14.18 25.43 -3.83
CA GLY A 127 14.03 25.88 -5.22
C GLY A 127 15.06 25.33 -6.23
N ALA A 128 16.06 24.58 -5.77
CA ALA A 128 17.15 24.09 -6.62
C ALA A 128 17.25 22.56 -6.66
N LYS A 129 17.31 21.90 -5.49
CA LYS A 129 17.53 20.45 -5.39
C LYS A 129 16.67 19.83 -4.28
N CYS A 130 15.95 18.78 -4.59
CA CYS A 130 15.18 17.97 -3.65
C CYS A 130 15.23 16.50 -4.05
N TRP A 131 14.86 15.62 -3.13
CA TRP A 131 14.61 14.22 -3.45
C TRP A 131 13.25 14.06 -4.13
N SER A 132 13.23 13.32 -5.23
CA SER A 132 12.06 12.73 -5.86
C SER A 132 12.05 11.24 -5.51
N ILE A 133 11.06 10.85 -4.71
CA ILE A 133 10.83 9.47 -4.29
C ILE A 133 9.72 8.91 -5.18
N ARG A 134 9.97 7.75 -5.79
CA ARG A 134 9.00 7.08 -6.64
C ARG A 134 8.72 5.67 -6.10
N ALA A 135 7.43 5.35 -5.96
CA ALA A 135 6.96 4.01 -5.64
C ALA A 135 6.40 3.34 -6.90
N ASP A 136 7.08 2.32 -7.38
CA ASP A 136 6.65 1.50 -8.51
C ASP A 136 5.92 0.26 -7.99
N VAL A 137 4.64 0.14 -8.34
CA VAL A 137 3.72 -0.87 -7.83
C VAL A 137 3.36 -1.81 -8.97
N HIS A 138 3.92 -3.02 -8.94
CA HIS A 138 3.66 -4.07 -9.90
C HIS A 138 2.74 -5.13 -9.29
N VAL A 139 1.56 -5.29 -9.88
CA VAL A 139 0.65 -6.36 -9.45
C VAL A 139 1.09 -7.66 -10.12
N LEU A 140 1.28 -8.70 -9.31
CA LEU A 140 1.76 -10.02 -9.74
C LEU A 140 0.64 -11.07 -9.77
N ASP A 141 -0.36 -10.94 -8.91
CA ASP A 141 -1.54 -11.81 -8.88
C ASP A 141 -2.71 -11.02 -8.28
N SER A 142 -3.89 -11.12 -8.88
CA SER A 142 -5.08 -10.35 -8.51
C SER A 142 -6.23 -11.29 -8.13
N ASP A 143 -6.37 -11.56 -6.83
CA ASP A 143 -7.42 -12.41 -6.25
C ASP A 143 -8.36 -11.60 -5.33
N GLY A 144 -8.64 -10.33 -5.64
CA GLY A 144 -9.44 -9.41 -4.83
C GLY A 144 -8.66 -8.68 -3.74
N GLY A 145 -9.23 -7.64 -3.13
CA GLY A 145 -8.55 -6.83 -2.09
C GLY A 145 -7.28 -6.11 -2.60
N LEU A 146 -7.25 -5.77 -3.90
CA LEU A 146 -6.05 -5.26 -4.56
C LEU A 146 -5.57 -3.92 -3.99
N VAL A 147 -6.50 -3.01 -3.70
CA VAL A 147 -6.20 -1.69 -3.11
C VAL A 147 -5.57 -1.86 -1.73
N ASP A 148 -6.13 -2.75 -0.91
CA ASP A 148 -5.69 -3.02 0.45
C ASP A 148 -4.26 -3.58 0.44
N CYS A 149 -4.02 -4.63 -0.36
CA CYS A 149 -2.70 -5.24 -0.50
C CYS A 149 -1.66 -4.25 -1.05
N ALA A 150 -2.00 -3.47 -2.08
CA ALA A 150 -1.09 -2.49 -2.67
C ALA A 150 -0.77 -1.34 -1.69
N CYS A 151 -1.76 -0.86 -0.94
CA CYS A 151 -1.55 0.19 0.06
C CYS A 151 -0.59 -0.28 1.17
N ILE A 152 -0.81 -1.49 1.69
CA ILE A 152 0.07 -2.11 2.69
C ILE A 152 1.48 -2.30 2.13
N ALA A 153 1.61 -2.77 0.88
CA ALA A 153 2.89 -2.97 0.23
C ALA A 153 3.68 -1.66 0.10
N ILE A 154 3.05 -0.57 -0.33
CA ILE A 154 3.71 0.74 -0.44
C ILE A 154 4.14 1.25 0.93
N VAL A 155 3.27 1.18 1.96
CA VAL A 155 3.63 1.65 3.30
C VAL A 155 4.77 0.83 3.88
N ALA A 156 4.76 -0.50 3.72
CA ALA A 156 5.87 -1.35 4.11
C ALA A 156 7.16 -1.00 3.36
N ALA A 157 7.08 -0.78 2.04
CA ALA A 157 8.22 -0.42 1.20
C ALA A 157 8.81 0.94 1.56
N LEU A 158 7.99 1.96 1.82
CA LEU A 158 8.43 3.28 2.26
C LEU A 158 9.13 3.23 3.63
N ARG A 159 8.61 2.43 4.57
CA ARG A 159 9.23 2.22 5.89
C ARG A 159 10.53 1.43 5.80
N HIS A 160 10.62 0.51 4.84
CA HIS A 160 11.82 -0.26 4.55
C HIS A 160 12.89 0.58 3.82
N PHE A 161 12.49 1.50 2.95
CA PHE A 161 13.40 2.27 2.10
C PHE A 161 14.40 3.12 2.89
N ARG A 162 15.60 3.24 2.36
CA ARG A 162 16.67 4.10 2.88
C ARG A 162 17.22 4.90 1.71
N ARG A 163 17.16 6.23 1.82
CA ARG A 163 17.75 7.12 0.81
C ARG A 163 19.24 7.30 1.07
N PRO A 164 20.04 7.58 0.03
CA PRO A 164 21.43 8.01 0.20
C PRO A 164 21.54 9.24 1.11
N ASP A 165 22.63 9.33 1.87
CA ASP A 165 22.96 10.54 2.63
C ASP A 165 23.53 11.61 1.70
N VAL A 166 23.35 12.88 2.07
CA VAL A 166 23.79 14.04 1.26
C VAL A 166 24.48 15.07 2.12
N SER A 167 25.56 15.64 1.60
CA SER A 167 26.16 16.88 2.13
C SER A 167 25.97 18.03 1.14
N VAL A 168 25.82 19.22 1.69
CA VAL A 168 25.64 20.46 0.93
C VAL A 168 26.80 21.39 1.26
N ASP A 169 27.56 21.78 0.24
CA ASP A 169 28.58 22.83 0.33
C ASP A 169 28.23 23.93 -0.68
N GLY A 170 27.60 24.99 -0.18
CA GLY A 170 26.99 26.03 -1.02
C GLY A 170 25.92 25.46 -1.95
N GLU A 171 26.17 25.46 -3.25
CA GLU A 171 25.28 24.91 -4.28
C GLU A 171 25.64 23.48 -4.70
N THR A 172 26.79 22.98 -4.25
CA THR A 172 27.28 21.63 -4.56
C THR A 172 26.63 20.63 -3.62
N VAL A 173 26.07 19.56 -4.20
CA VAL A 173 25.45 18.47 -3.44
C VAL A 173 26.24 17.21 -3.72
N THR A 174 26.79 16.61 -2.67
CA THR A 174 27.50 15.34 -2.73
C THR A 174 26.58 14.25 -2.21
N ILE A 175 26.30 13.25 -3.05
CA ILE A 175 25.49 12.09 -2.70
C ILE A 175 26.44 10.97 -2.33
N TYR A 176 26.32 10.47 -1.10
CA TYR A 176 27.16 9.39 -0.61
C TYR A 176 26.51 8.04 -0.89
N THR A 177 27.32 7.09 -1.34
CA THR A 177 26.91 5.70 -1.49
C THR A 177 26.68 5.05 -0.13
N MET A 178 25.96 3.93 -0.09
CA MET A 178 25.70 3.17 1.14
C MET A 178 26.99 2.66 1.82
N ALA A 179 28.10 2.57 1.09
CA ALA A 179 29.40 2.18 1.64
C ALA A 179 30.14 3.34 2.30
N GLU A 180 29.87 4.59 1.88
CA GLU A 180 30.53 5.78 2.42
C GLU A 180 29.81 6.32 3.65
N ARG A 181 28.47 6.25 3.67
CA ARG A 181 27.64 6.73 4.78
C ARG A 181 26.41 5.87 5.00
N VAL A 182 25.95 5.83 6.25
CA VAL A 182 24.73 5.13 6.63
C VAL A 182 23.53 5.78 5.92
N PRO A 183 22.72 5.00 5.17
CA PRO A 183 21.60 5.56 4.44
C PRO A 183 20.46 5.93 5.39
N VAL A 184 19.73 6.98 5.04
CA VAL A 184 18.79 7.68 5.93
C VAL A 184 17.36 7.16 5.70
N PRO A 185 16.58 6.82 6.75
CA PRO A 185 15.18 6.48 6.58
C PRO A 185 14.36 7.69 6.10
N LEU A 186 13.23 7.42 5.45
CA LEU A 186 12.26 8.47 5.14
C LEU A 186 11.58 8.96 6.43
N SER A 187 11.33 10.26 6.51
CA SER A 187 10.48 10.84 7.55
C SER A 187 9.01 10.51 7.22
N ILE A 188 8.43 9.57 7.96
CA ILE A 188 7.06 9.10 7.77
C ILE A 188 6.23 9.58 8.96
N MET A 189 5.20 10.37 8.68
CA MET A 189 4.35 11.01 9.69
C MET A 189 3.30 10.04 10.26
N HIS A 190 2.77 9.14 9.44
CA HIS A 190 1.81 8.12 9.84
C HIS A 190 1.76 6.96 8.83
N HIS A 191 0.99 5.92 9.13
CA HIS A 191 0.96 4.67 8.36
C HIS A 191 -0.47 4.37 7.88
N PRO A 192 -0.89 4.92 6.72
CA PRO A 192 -2.24 4.73 6.22
C PRO A 192 -2.42 3.33 5.64
N VAL A 193 -3.46 2.62 6.04
CA VAL A 193 -3.85 1.30 5.55
C VAL A 193 -5.24 1.40 4.91
N CYS A 194 -5.41 0.80 3.75
CA CYS A 194 -6.72 0.66 3.12
C CYS A 194 -7.40 -0.63 3.59
N THR A 195 -8.67 -0.52 3.95
CA THR A 195 -9.55 -1.65 4.28
C THR A 195 -10.83 -1.55 3.45
N THR A 196 -11.09 -2.57 2.63
CA THR A 196 -12.22 -2.59 1.70
C THR A 196 -13.31 -3.54 2.18
N PHE A 197 -14.51 -2.98 2.34
CA PHE A 197 -15.74 -3.70 2.65
C PHE A 197 -16.57 -3.88 1.38
N SER A 198 -17.08 -5.09 1.18
CA SER A 198 -18.03 -5.43 0.12
C SER A 198 -19.40 -5.73 0.73
N PHE A 199 -20.45 -5.26 0.06
CA PHE A 199 -21.84 -5.34 0.51
C PHE A 199 -22.63 -6.23 -0.45
N TYR A 200 -23.50 -7.06 0.11
CA TYR A 200 -24.35 -8.02 -0.60
C TYR A 200 -25.77 -7.95 -0.05
N HIS A 201 -26.73 -8.53 -0.77
CA HIS A 201 -28.12 -8.64 -0.34
C HIS A 201 -28.71 -7.29 0.05
N GLY A 202 -28.44 -6.25 -0.76
CA GLY A 202 -28.93 -4.90 -0.46
C GLY A 202 -28.24 -4.21 0.72
N GLY A 203 -27.13 -4.75 1.21
CA GLY A 203 -26.35 -4.22 2.34
C GLY A 203 -26.55 -4.96 3.66
N GLU A 204 -27.32 -6.04 3.68
CA GLU A 204 -27.53 -6.87 4.88
C GLU A 204 -26.28 -7.66 5.26
N THR A 205 -25.55 -8.18 4.26
CA THR A 205 -24.29 -8.89 4.47
C THR A 205 -23.11 -8.00 4.10
N VAL A 206 -22.17 -7.87 5.03
CA VAL A 206 -20.97 -7.05 4.86
C VAL A 206 -19.74 -7.92 5.08
N LEU A 207 -18.79 -7.82 4.14
CA LEU A 207 -17.58 -8.63 4.10
C LEU A 207 -16.35 -7.74 4.03
N LEU A 208 -15.36 -7.99 4.89
CA LEU A 208 -14.03 -7.41 4.81
C LEU A 208 -13.12 -8.29 3.94
N ASP A 209 -12.30 -7.65 3.10
CA ASP A 209 -11.28 -8.32 2.28
C ASP A 209 -11.85 -9.47 1.44
N ALA A 210 -12.69 -9.10 0.47
CA ALA A 210 -13.31 -10.02 -0.47
C ALA A 210 -12.25 -10.65 -1.41
N THR A 211 -12.40 -11.95 -1.65
CA THR A 211 -11.71 -12.67 -2.73
C THR A 211 -12.27 -12.25 -4.08
N ARG A 212 -11.58 -12.60 -5.17
CA ARG A 212 -12.03 -12.28 -6.52
C ARG A 212 -13.46 -12.77 -6.82
N SER A 213 -13.78 -14.02 -6.47
CA SER A 213 -15.13 -14.56 -6.70
C SER A 213 -16.20 -13.84 -5.86
N GLU A 214 -15.86 -13.44 -4.63
CA GLU A 214 -16.75 -12.63 -3.78
C GLU A 214 -16.92 -11.22 -4.37
N GLU A 215 -15.86 -10.58 -4.88
CA GLU A 215 -15.94 -9.26 -5.52
C GLU A 215 -16.82 -9.25 -6.78
N GLN A 216 -16.90 -10.35 -7.53
CA GLN A 216 -17.73 -10.45 -8.74
C GLN A 216 -19.24 -10.47 -8.44
N VAL A 217 -19.65 -10.81 -7.22
CA VAL A 217 -21.09 -10.91 -6.84
C VAL A 217 -21.55 -9.83 -5.86
N ARG A 218 -20.70 -8.81 -5.60
CA ARG A 218 -21.04 -7.72 -4.67
C ARG A 218 -21.98 -6.68 -5.30
N ASP A 219 -22.86 -6.11 -4.49
CA ASP A 219 -23.73 -4.99 -4.88
C ASP A 219 -23.00 -3.64 -4.81
N SER A 220 -22.13 -3.49 -3.82
CA SER A 220 -21.34 -2.27 -3.62
C SER A 220 -20.07 -2.54 -2.82
N SER A 221 -19.17 -1.55 -2.81
CA SER A 221 -17.96 -1.57 -1.98
C SER A 221 -17.63 -0.19 -1.42
N VAL A 222 -16.99 -0.20 -0.26
CA VAL A 222 -16.43 1.00 0.37
C VAL A 222 -15.02 0.68 0.86
N THR A 223 -14.06 1.50 0.46
CA THR A 223 -12.68 1.46 0.96
C THR A 223 -12.47 2.59 1.96
N PHE A 224 -11.99 2.25 3.15
CA PHE A 224 -11.55 3.20 4.16
C PHE A 224 -10.03 3.25 4.17
N THR A 225 -9.46 4.44 4.23
CA THR A 225 -8.04 4.62 4.57
C THR A 225 -7.97 5.11 6.00
N VAL A 226 -7.29 4.34 6.86
CA VAL A 226 -7.14 4.63 8.28
C VAL A 226 -5.66 4.63 8.65
N ASN A 227 -5.28 5.44 9.63
CA ASN A 227 -4.00 5.27 10.33
C ASN A 227 -4.28 4.81 11.77
N ASP A 228 -3.27 4.82 12.64
CA ASP A 228 -3.41 4.34 14.03
C ASP A 228 -4.35 5.22 14.88
N PHE A 229 -4.67 6.43 14.43
CA PHE A 229 -5.37 7.44 15.23
C PHE A 229 -6.72 7.84 14.63
N GLU A 230 -6.83 7.88 13.30
CA GLU A 230 -7.97 8.48 12.62
C GLU A 230 -8.31 7.86 11.26
N LEU A 231 -9.51 8.19 10.80
CA LEU A 231 -9.98 7.90 9.45
C LEU A 231 -9.48 9.00 8.50
N CYS A 232 -8.59 8.64 7.57
CA CYS A 232 -8.03 9.57 6.58
C CYS A 232 -8.95 9.77 5.37
N GLN A 233 -9.64 8.72 4.93
CA GLN A 233 -10.46 8.76 3.71
C GLN A 233 -11.58 7.73 3.72
N VAL A 234 -12.70 8.09 3.12
CA VAL A 234 -13.75 7.17 2.66
C VAL A 234 -13.82 7.21 1.13
N SER A 235 -13.90 6.05 0.48
CA SER A 235 -14.09 5.90 -0.96
C SER A 235 -15.24 4.94 -1.23
N LYS A 236 -16.37 5.46 -1.75
CA LYS A 236 -17.51 4.65 -2.23
C LYS A 236 -17.69 4.91 -3.72
N MET A 237 -17.54 3.88 -4.54
CA MET A 237 -17.49 4.00 -6.00
C MET A 237 -18.77 3.54 -6.70
N GLY A 238 -19.93 3.96 -6.19
CA GLY A 238 -21.24 3.54 -6.70
C GLY A 238 -21.81 2.34 -5.95
N GLY A 239 -22.62 1.54 -6.65
CA GLY A 239 -23.39 0.43 -6.08
C GLY A 239 -24.60 0.88 -5.25
N SER A 240 -25.20 -0.06 -4.52
CA SER A 240 -26.38 0.16 -3.65
C SER A 240 -26.15 1.22 -2.55
N SER A 241 -27.25 1.76 -2.02
CA SER A 241 -27.22 2.61 -0.82
C SER A 241 -26.78 1.80 0.39
N ILE A 242 -26.00 2.40 1.28
CA ILE A 242 -25.52 1.77 2.50
C ILE A 242 -26.08 2.54 3.68
N ASP A 243 -26.65 1.83 4.65
CA ASP A 243 -27.14 2.42 5.89
C ASP A 243 -25.99 3.09 6.68
N ALA A 244 -26.27 4.27 7.25
CA ALA A 244 -25.26 5.06 7.92
C ALA A 244 -24.70 4.37 9.19
N LEU A 245 -25.52 3.60 9.92
CA LEU A 245 -25.08 2.87 11.11
C LEU A 245 -24.18 1.70 10.72
N VAL A 246 -24.48 1.02 9.61
CA VAL A 246 -23.61 -0.02 9.05
C VAL A 246 -22.26 0.58 8.64
N LEU A 247 -22.28 1.76 8.00
CA LEU A 247 -21.04 2.47 7.63
C LEU A 247 -20.19 2.83 8.86
N LEU A 248 -20.81 3.32 9.95
CA LEU A 248 -20.11 3.61 11.20
C LEU A 248 -19.50 2.36 11.84
N LYS A 249 -20.21 1.22 11.79
CA LYS A 249 -19.67 -0.07 12.24
C LYS A 249 -18.44 -0.47 11.42
N CYS A 250 -18.50 -0.33 10.10
CA CYS A 250 -17.35 -0.59 9.23
C CYS A 250 -16.15 0.31 9.54
N ILE A 251 -16.37 1.60 9.84
CA ILE A 251 -15.28 2.52 10.23
C ILE A 251 -14.59 2.05 11.51
N ASN A 252 -15.36 1.63 12.53
CA ASN A 252 -14.78 1.13 13.78
C ASN A 252 -13.97 -0.16 13.54
N THR A 253 -14.49 -1.08 12.74
CA THR A 253 -13.75 -2.28 12.34
C THR A 253 -12.50 -1.93 11.54
N ALA A 254 -12.59 -0.97 10.61
CA ALA A 254 -11.46 -0.48 9.81
C ALA A 254 -10.34 0.06 10.71
N LEU A 255 -10.66 0.92 11.69
CA LEU A 255 -9.69 1.47 12.63
C LEU A 255 -9.00 0.37 13.46
N SER A 256 -9.75 -0.63 13.92
CA SER A 256 -9.18 -1.78 14.64
C SER A 256 -8.23 -2.58 13.74
N LYS A 257 -8.66 -2.90 12.52
CA LYS A 257 -7.87 -3.69 11.58
C LYS A 257 -6.66 -2.94 11.02
N GLY A 258 -6.75 -1.61 10.88
CA GLY A 258 -5.63 -0.77 10.50
C GLY A 258 -4.47 -0.88 11.49
N LYS A 259 -4.77 -0.84 12.80
CA LYS A 259 -3.77 -1.05 13.87
C LYS A 259 -3.15 -2.44 13.81
N GLU A 260 -3.97 -3.48 13.71
CA GLU A 260 -3.49 -4.88 13.59
C GLU A 260 -2.53 -5.05 12.40
N ILE A 261 -2.88 -4.46 11.24
CA ILE A 261 -2.04 -4.52 10.05
C ILE A 261 -0.72 -3.74 10.26
N ASN A 262 -0.78 -2.54 10.84
CA ASN A 262 0.42 -1.75 11.12
C ASN A 262 1.37 -2.44 12.11
N GLU A 263 0.84 -3.17 13.09
CA GLU A 263 1.60 -4.02 14.01
C GLU A 263 2.28 -5.18 13.26
N ILE A 264 1.57 -5.86 12.35
CA ILE A 264 2.15 -6.91 11.51
C ILE A 264 3.30 -6.36 10.65
N VAL A 265 3.09 -5.20 10.00
CA VAL A 265 4.12 -4.52 9.20
C VAL A 265 5.32 -4.16 10.07
N ALA A 266 5.10 -3.60 11.26
CA ALA A 266 6.17 -3.24 12.19
C ALA A 266 6.98 -4.47 12.64
N LYS A 267 6.30 -5.57 12.97
CA LYS A 267 6.94 -6.83 13.35
C LYS A 267 7.80 -7.38 12.22
N LYS A 268 7.28 -7.42 11.00
CA LYS A 268 7.99 -7.91 9.81
C LYS A 268 9.22 -7.05 9.47
N LEU A 269 9.12 -5.73 9.60
CA LEU A 269 10.26 -4.82 9.44
C LEU A 269 11.34 -5.03 10.52
N ALA A 270 10.95 -5.30 11.76
CA ALA A 270 11.90 -5.61 12.84
C ALA A 270 12.62 -6.94 12.58
N GLU A 271 11.89 -7.99 12.17
CA GLU A 271 12.46 -9.28 11.77
C GLU A 271 13.48 -9.13 10.63
N ASP A 272 13.17 -8.31 9.62
CA ASP A 272 14.09 -8.03 8.51
C ASP A 272 15.34 -7.26 8.95
N THR A 273 15.16 -6.25 9.81
CA THR A 273 16.28 -5.47 10.37
C THR A 273 17.26 -6.38 11.11
N THR A 274 16.76 -7.31 11.92
CA THR A 274 17.62 -8.30 12.63
C THR A 274 18.33 -9.25 11.66
N LYS A 275 17.68 -9.68 10.58
CA LYS A 275 18.30 -10.54 9.56
C LYS A 275 19.41 -9.84 8.79
N ARG A 276 19.34 -8.52 8.61
CA ARG A 276 20.39 -7.73 7.97
C ARG A 276 21.57 -7.46 8.89
N ASP A 277 21.36 -7.48 10.21
CA ASP A 277 22.38 -7.17 11.22
C ASP A 277 23.15 -8.40 11.73
N VAL A 278 23.27 -9.47 10.94
CA VAL A 278 23.85 -10.77 11.36
C VAL A 278 25.35 -10.70 11.77
N GLY A 279 25.98 -9.54 11.70
CA GLY A 279 27.34 -9.31 12.22
C GLY A 279 27.49 -8.19 13.25
N GLY A 280 26.42 -7.49 13.64
CA GLY A 280 26.54 -6.29 14.49
C GLY A 280 27.30 -5.13 13.83
N LEU A 281 27.60 -5.21 12.52
CA LEU A 281 28.32 -4.16 11.78
C LEU A 281 27.57 -2.83 11.80
N ILE A 282 26.23 -2.84 11.91
CA ILE A 282 25.45 -1.60 12.07
C ILE A 282 25.73 -0.96 13.45
N ALA A 283 25.98 -1.78 14.48
CA ALA A 283 26.41 -1.31 15.79
C ALA A 283 27.89 -0.86 15.80
N GLU A 284 28.78 -1.54 15.08
CA GLU A 284 30.20 -1.15 14.94
C GLU A 284 30.38 0.16 14.17
N LEU A 285 29.64 0.36 13.06
CA LEU A 285 29.66 1.61 12.27
C LEU A 285 29.10 2.81 13.04
N ARG A 286 28.20 2.60 14.00
CA ARG A 286 27.75 3.66 14.92
C ARG A 286 28.83 4.06 15.91
N ALA A 287 29.70 3.13 16.33
CA ALA A 287 30.76 3.39 17.29
C ALA A 287 31.98 4.11 16.66
N GLU A 288 32.28 3.87 15.37
CA GLU A 288 33.41 4.54 14.71
C GLU A 288 33.17 6.02 14.41
N ASN A 289 31.92 6.49 14.38
CA ASN A 289 31.57 7.89 14.08
C ASN A 289 31.40 8.79 15.32
N GLU A 290 31.74 8.35 16.53
CA GLU A 290 31.80 9.22 17.73
C GLU A 290 33.20 9.88 17.95
N ARG A 291 33.89 10.26 16.88
CA ARG A 291 35.14 11.06 16.95
C ARG A 291 34.94 12.45 16.40
#